data_AF-A0A7S1G899-F1
#
_entry.id   AF-A0A7S1G899-F1
#
_cell.length_a   1.000
_cell.length_b   1.000
_cell.length_c   1.000
_cell.angle_alpha   90.00
_cell.angle_beta   90.00
_cell.angle_gamma   90.00
#
_symmetry.space_group_name_H-M   'P 1'
#
loop_
_entity.id
_entity.type
_entity.pdbx_description
1 polymer ?
#
loop_
_entity_poly.entity_id
_entity_poly.type
_entity_poly.pdbx_seq_one_letter_code
_entity_poly.pdbx_strand_id
1 'polypeptide(L)'
;GGGGGGGVSASVSSFLEELLVRRELSDNYCHHNGDGYDDLARLYPAWEGAAGGHWAQRTLEEHASDPRPWTYGEAALAAAATHDALWNAAQLQMVTEGRMHGFLRMYWAKKILEWTPSPADALRVANALNDRFALDGCDPNGYVGVAWAVAGLHDNAWKERAVTGKVRYMNLAGCRRKFDVDAFVAMVASSAGVSVAGSAAPE
;
A
#
# COMPACT_ATOMS: atom_id res chain seq x y z
N GLY A 1 35.15 36.25 8.55
CA GLY A 1 34.01 35.54 9.14
C GLY A 1 33.26 34.83 8.04
N GLY A 2 33.43 33.51 7.91
CA GLY A 2 32.71 32.70 6.94
C GLY A 2 31.60 31.95 7.66
N GLY A 3 30.35 32.29 7.37
CA GLY A 3 29.17 31.65 7.96
C GLY A 3 29.07 30.20 7.50
N GLY A 4 29.36 29.26 8.40
CA GLY A 4 29.03 27.86 8.24
C GLY A 4 27.52 27.69 8.39
N GLY A 5 26.79 27.69 7.27
CA GLY A 5 25.41 27.24 7.23
C GLY A 5 25.38 25.76 7.58
N GLY A 6 25.05 25.43 8.83
CA GLY A 6 24.85 24.06 9.26
C GLY A 6 23.69 23.45 8.50
N GLY A 7 23.98 22.59 7.52
CA GLY A 7 22.97 21.84 6.80
C GLY A 7 22.14 20.98 7.76
N VAL A 8 20.85 20.88 7.47
CA VAL A 8 19.91 20.01 8.20
C VAL A 8 20.40 18.56 8.11
N SER A 9 20.31 17.80 9.21
CA SER A 9 20.76 16.41 9.23
C SER A 9 19.90 15.54 8.30
N ALA A 10 20.47 14.44 7.80
CA ALA A 10 19.77 13.54 6.89
C ALA A 10 18.43 13.03 7.46
N SER A 11 18.38 12.73 8.77
CA SER A 11 17.15 12.29 9.44
C SER A 11 16.08 13.38 9.47
N VAL A 12 16.47 14.63 9.72
CA VAL A 12 15.52 15.76 9.71
C VAL A 12 15.05 16.05 8.29
N SER A 13 15.93 16.00 7.29
CA SER A 13 15.55 16.16 5.89
C SER A 13 14.56 15.07 5.44
N SER A 14 14.81 13.81 5.80
CA SER A 14 13.88 12.71 5.49
C SER A 14 12.53 12.86 6.19
N PHE A 15 12.52 13.35 7.43
CA PHE A 15 11.27 13.62 8.15
C PHE A 15 10.49 14.78 7.51
N LEU A 16 11.16 15.86 7.12
CA LEU A 16 10.53 17.01 6.46
C LEU A 16 10.01 16.67 5.06
N GLU A 17 10.70 15.79 4.32
CA GLU A 17 10.21 15.27 3.03
C GLU A 17 8.85 14.59 3.18
N GLU A 18 8.70 13.70 4.17
CA GLU A 18 7.42 13.02 4.42
C GLU A 18 6.36 13.98 4.98
N LEU A 19 6.73 14.83 5.94
CA LEU A 19 5.80 15.73 6.62
C LEU A 19 5.27 16.86 5.72
N LEU A 20 6.12 17.40 4.85
CA LEU A 20 5.77 18.54 3.99
C LEU A 20 5.45 18.06 2.58
N VAL A 21 6.43 17.48 1.89
CA VAL A 21 6.29 17.15 0.46
C VAL A 21 5.26 16.07 0.24
N ARG A 22 5.37 14.91 0.92
CA ARG A 22 4.43 13.80 0.71
C ARG A 22 3.03 14.14 1.19
N ARG A 23 2.91 14.75 2.36
CA ARG A 23 1.63 15.14 2.92
C ARG A 23 0.89 16.15 2.05
N GLU A 24 1.54 17.24 1.66
CA GLU A 24 0.90 18.30 0.88
C GLU A 24 0.68 17.91 -0.59
N LEU A 25 1.50 16.99 -1.12
CA LEU A 25 1.26 16.38 -2.43
C LEU A 25 -0.03 15.54 -2.43
N SER A 26 -0.36 14.89 -1.31
CA SER A 26 -1.62 14.16 -1.19
C SER A 26 -2.82 15.11 -1.23
N ASP A 27 -2.77 16.20 -0.47
CA ASP A 27 -3.79 17.26 -0.49
C ASP A 27 -3.94 17.86 -1.89
N ASN A 28 -2.81 18.15 -2.55
CA ASN A 28 -2.78 18.67 -3.92
C ASN A 28 -3.51 17.73 -4.89
N TYR A 29 -3.21 16.43 -4.83
CA TYR A 29 -3.82 15.43 -5.70
C TYR A 29 -5.33 15.34 -5.47
N CYS A 30 -5.77 15.16 -4.23
CA CYS A 30 -7.21 15.05 -3.92
C CYS A 30 -7.97 16.34 -4.24
N HIS A 31 -7.37 17.51 -4.02
CA HIS A 31 -7.97 18.79 -4.36
C HIS A 31 -8.18 18.97 -5.87
N HIS A 32 -7.18 18.61 -6.69
CA HIS A 32 -7.24 18.78 -8.14
C HIS A 32 -7.90 17.60 -8.88
N ASN A 33 -8.11 16.46 -8.21
CA ASN A 33 -8.80 15.29 -8.73
C ASN A 33 -10.06 14.96 -7.92
N GLY A 34 -10.84 15.99 -7.56
CA GLY A 34 -11.91 15.91 -6.54
C GLY A 34 -12.95 14.82 -6.73
N ASP A 35 -13.32 14.47 -7.97
CA ASP A 35 -14.33 13.43 -8.24
C ASP A 35 -13.72 12.08 -8.66
N GLY A 36 -12.40 11.93 -8.58
CA GLY A 36 -11.68 10.78 -9.15
C GLY A 36 -10.53 10.20 -8.33
N TYR A 37 -10.20 10.80 -7.17
CA TYR A 37 -9.02 10.40 -6.38
C TYR A 37 -9.12 8.99 -5.78
N ASP A 38 -10.31 8.40 -5.73
CA ASP A 38 -10.61 7.07 -5.19
C ASP A 38 -11.25 6.12 -6.23
N ASP A 39 -11.28 6.51 -7.51
CA ASP A 39 -11.84 5.74 -8.62
C ASP A 39 -10.75 5.42 -9.65
N LEU A 40 -10.42 4.14 -9.82
CA LEU A 40 -9.37 3.67 -10.74
C LEU A 40 -9.52 4.25 -12.16
N ALA A 41 -10.75 4.40 -12.67
CA ALA A 41 -11.00 4.91 -14.01
C ALA A 41 -10.72 6.42 -14.15
N ARG A 42 -10.64 7.14 -13.02
CA ARG A 42 -10.46 8.59 -12.93
C ARG A 42 -9.24 8.99 -12.10
N LEU A 43 -8.40 8.04 -11.68
CA LEU A 43 -7.19 8.31 -10.90
C LEU A 43 -6.19 9.20 -11.65
N TYR A 44 -6.15 9.12 -12.99
CA TYR A 44 -5.20 9.87 -13.81
C TYR A 44 -5.96 10.90 -14.64
N PRO A 45 -5.77 12.20 -14.35
CA PRO A 45 -6.43 13.25 -15.11
C PRO A 45 -6.08 13.19 -16.62
N ALA A 46 -7.05 13.48 -17.47
CA ALA A 46 -6.93 13.41 -18.93
C ALA A 46 -5.92 14.40 -19.56
N TRP A 47 -5.28 15.28 -18.77
CA TRP A 47 -4.25 16.19 -19.27
C TRP A 47 -2.93 15.48 -19.57
N GLU A 48 -2.74 14.25 -19.11
CA GLU A 48 -1.71 13.36 -19.65
C GLU A 48 -2.10 12.95 -21.08
N GLY A 49 -1.78 13.82 -22.05
CA GLY A 49 -2.03 13.68 -23.48
C GLY A 49 -1.30 12.52 -24.18
N ALA A 50 -1.01 11.44 -23.45
CA ALA A 50 -0.57 10.18 -24.04
C ALA A 50 -1.79 9.51 -24.68
N ALA A 51 -1.81 9.46 -26.01
CA ALA A 51 -2.68 8.55 -26.74
C ALA A 51 -2.45 7.12 -26.19
N GLY A 52 -3.39 6.62 -25.39
CA GLY A 52 -3.29 5.33 -24.70
C GLY A 52 -3.38 5.38 -23.16
N GLY A 53 -3.48 6.55 -22.52
CA GLY A 53 -3.66 6.66 -21.06
C GLY A 53 -2.39 6.44 -20.25
N HIS A 54 -2.50 6.61 -18.92
CA HIS A 54 -1.37 6.51 -17.98
C HIS A 54 -0.75 5.10 -18.00
N TRP A 55 0.57 5.01 -17.76
CA TRP A 55 1.31 3.74 -17.85
C TRP A 55 0.77 2.67 -16.89
N ALA A 56 0.32 3.08 -15.71
CA ALA A 56 -0.17 2.15 -14.69
C ALA A 56 -1.56 1.62 -15.04
N GLN A 57 -2.42 2.44 -15.63
CA GLN A 57 -3.73 1.97 -16.11
C GLN A 57 -3.57 0.90 -17.19
N ARG A 58 -2.73 1.17 -18.19
CA ARG A 58 -2.45 0.22 -19.28
C ARG A 58 -1.90 -1.10 -18.79
N THR A 59 -0.89 -1.08 -17.92
CA THR A 59 -0.30 -2.33 -17.43
C THR A 59 -1.28 -3.12 -16.57
N LEU A 60 -2.15 -2.46 -15.80
CA LEU A 60 -3.19 -3.15 -15.03
C LEU A 60 -4.27 -3.75 -15.94
N GLU A 61 -4.63 -3.07 -17.04
CA GLU A 61 -5.55 -3.59 -18.07
C GLU A 61 -4.94 -4.79 -18.83
N GLU A 62 -3.68 -4.70 -19.23
CA GLU A 62 -2.92 -5.78 -19.90
C GLU A 62 -2.90 -7.07 -19.07
N HIS A 63 -2.86 -6.95 -17.74
CA HIS A 63 -2.79 -8.07 -16.80
C HIS A 63 -4.14 -8.41 -16.14
N ALA A 64 -5.25 -7.80 -16.59
CA ALA A 64 -6.57 -8.01 -15.98
C ALA A 64 -7.04 -9.47 -16.02
N SER A 65 -6.66 -10.21 -17.07
CA SER A 65 -7.01 -11.62 -17.29
C SER A 65 -6.05 -12.62 -16.64
N ASP A 66 -4.97 -12.16 -16.03
CA ASP A 66 -4.00 -13.07 -15.42
C ASP A 66 -4.63 -13.87 -14.28
N PRO A 67 -4.34 -15.18 -14.15
CA PRO A 67 -4.81 -15.97 -13.01
C PRO A 67 -4.13 -15.51 -11.73
N ARG A 68 -4.91 -15.32 -10.67
CA ARG A 68 -4.42 -14.87 -9.36
C ARG A 68 -4.17 -16.10 -8.50
N PRO A 69 -3.02 -16.19 -7.82
CA PRO A 69 -2.69 -17.36 -7.01
C PRO A 69 -3.64 -17.51 -5.80
N TRP A 70 -4.16 -16.39 -5.31
CA TRP A 70 -5.12 -16.31 -4.21
C TRP A 70 -6.16 -15.25 -4.53
N THR A 71 -7.37 -15.39 -4.00
CA THR A 71 -8.39 -14.34 -4.07
C THR A 71 -9.18 -14.34 -2.77
N TYR A 72 -9.18 -13.22 -2.07
CA TYR A 72 -9.88 -13.04 -0.81
C TYR A 72 -11.02 -12.03 -0.96
N GLY A 73 -12.13 -12.31 -0.29
CA GLY A 73 -13.20 -11.33 -0.09
C GLY A 73 -12.80 -10.31 0.98
N GLU A 74 -13.44 -9.15 0.95
CA GLU A 74 -13.22 -8.06 1.90
C GLU A 74 -13.34 -8.50 3.37
N ALA A 75 -14.31 -9.37 3.69
CA ALA A 75 -14.48 -9.89 5.05
C ALA A 75 -13.27 -10.72 5.54
N ALA A 76 -12.68 -11.53 4.66
CA ALA A 76 -11.49 -12.32 5.01
C ALA A 76 -10.26 -11.42 5.18
N LEU A 77 -10.11 -10.41 4.33
CA LEU A 77 -9.06 -9.40 4.45
C LEU A 77 -9.23 -8.59 5.76
N ALA A 78 -10.44 -8.11 6.05
CA ALA A 78 -10.74 -7.38 7.29
C ALA A 78 -10.41 -8.19 8.55
N ALA A 79 -10.67 -9.50 8.52
CA ALA A 79 -10.43 -10.43 9.62
C ALA A 79 -8.99 -10.97 9.68
N ALA A 80 -8.06 -10.44 8.86
CA ALA A 80 -6.67 -10.91 8.79
C ALA A 80 -6.56 -12.43 8.50
N ALA A 81 -7.42 -12.94 7.63
CA ALA A 81 -7.55 -14.36 7.33
C ALA A 81 -6.94 -14.73 5.97
N THR A 82 -5.66 -14.38 5.76
CA THR A 82 -4.90 -14.76 4.57
C THR A 82 -3.86 -15.83 4.88
N HIS A 83 -3.22 -16.36 3.84
CA HIS A 83 -2.10 -17.30 3.97
C HIS A 83 -0.81 -16.64 4.45
N ASP A 84 -0.72 -15.31 4.39
CA ASP A 84 0.49 -14.57 4.71
C ASP A 84 0.44 -14.01 6.14
N ALA A 85 1.24 -14.61 7.03
CA ALA A 85 1.31 -14.21 8.42
C ALA A 85 1.77 -12.75 8.62
N LEU A 86 2.66 -12.23 7.77
CA LEU A 86 3.08 -10.82 7.84
C LEU A 86 1.94 -9.89 7.44
N TRP A 87 1.20 -10.24 6.38
CA TRP A 87 0.02 -9.47 5.97
C TRP A 87 -1.05 -9.47 7.06
N ASN A 88 -1.33 -10.64 7.65
CA ASN A 88 -2.29 -10.78 8.74
C ASN A 88 -1.86 -9.95 9.96
N ALA A 89 -0.57 -9.98 10.34
CA ALA A 89 -0.05 -9.15 11.42
C ALA A 89 -0.15 -7.65 11.11
N ALA A 90 0.13 -7.22 9.88
CA ALA A 90 -0.04 -5.82 9.49
C ALA A 90 -1.51 -5.38 9.63
N GLN A 91 -2.45 -6.19 9.13
CA GLN A 91 -3.89 -5.94 9.26
C GLN A 91 -4.31 -5.90 10.74
N LEU A 92 -3.88 -6.86 11.55
CA LEU A 92 -4.22 -6.90 12.98
C LEU A 92 -3.68 -5.68 13.72
N GLN A 93 -2.46 -5.20 13.40
CA GLN A 93 -1.92 -3.97 14.00
C GLN A 93 -2.86 -2.79 13.76
N MET A 94 -3.35 -2.64 12.54
CA MET A 94 -4.31 -1.57 12.21
C MET A 94 -5.62 -1.73 12.97
N VAL A 95 -6.16 -2.94 13.04
CA VAL A 95 -7.43 -3.24 13.73
C VAL A 95 -7.35 -3.00 15.23
N THR A 96 -6.23 -3.32 15.87
CA THR A 96 -6.09 -3.28 17.34
C THR A 96 -5.50 -1.98 17.86
N GLU A 97 -4.53 -1.39 17.17
CA GLU A 97 -3.87 -0.15 17.57
C GLU A 97 -4.43 1.09 16.87
N GLY A 98 -5.27 0.92 15.86
CA GLY A 98 -5.74 2.04 15.02
C GLY A 98 -4.66 2.62 14.12
N ARG A 99 -3.51 1.93 13.96
CA ARG A 99 -2.39 2.37 13.12
C ARG A 99 -1.64 1.18 12.55
N MET A 100 -1.07 1.35 11.36
CA MET A 100 -0.15 0.39 10.77
C MET A 100 1.16 1.09 10.44
N HIS A 101 2.29 0.43 10.72
CA HIS A 101 3.61 0.99 10.38
C HIS A 101 3.67 1.34 8.89
N GLY A 102 4.16 2.54 8.53
CA GLY A 102 4.10 3.07 7.16
C GLY A 102 4.72 2.15 6.10
N PHE A 103 5.85 1.51 6.41
CA PHE A 103 6.44 0.49 5.53
C PHE A 103 5.48 -0.69 5.24
N LEU A 104 4.72 -1.11 6.24
CA LEU A 104 3.78 -2.22 6.10
C LEU A 104 2.49 -1.82 5.39
N ARG A 105 2.05 -0.55 5.45
CA ARG A 105 0.93 -0.07 4.62
C ARG A 105 1.18 -0.29 3.13
N MET A 106 2.42 -0.06 2.68
CA MET A 106 2.84 -0.35 1.30
C MET A 106 2.75 -1.84 0.98
N TYR A 107 3.27 -2.71 1.86
CA TYR A 107 3.20 -4.16 1.69
C TYR A 107 1.75 -4.64 1.63
N TRP A 108 0.96 -4.18 2.59
CA TRP A 108 -0.43 -4.53 2.81
C TRP A 108 -1.29 -4.20 1.59
N ALA A 109 -1.25 -2.96 1.09
CA ALA A 109 -2.06 -2.55 -0.06
C ALA A 109 -1.63 -3.26 -1.36
N LYS A 110 -0.32 -3.50 -1.54
CA LYS A 110 0.19 -4.26 -2.71
C LYS A 110 -0.27 -5.69 -2.73
N LYS A 111 -0.43 -6.33 -1.57
CA LYS A 111 -1.00 -7.68 -1.48
C LYS A 111 -2.50 -7.71 -1.71
N ILE A 112 -3.23 -6.66 -1.35
CA ILE A 112 -4.64 -6.52 -1.74
C ILE A 112 -4.78 -6.49 -3.26
N LEU A 113 -3.90 -5.77 -3.98
CA LEU A 113 -3.85 -5.83 -5.46
C LEU A 113 -3.60 -7.25 -5.98
N GLU A 114 -2.67 -7.98 -5.38
CA GLU A 114 -2.32 -9.34 -5.80
C GLU A 114 -3.43 -10.37 -5.52
N TRP A 115 -4.29 -10.13 -4.52
CA TRP A 115 -5.24 -11.11 -3.99
C TRP A 115 -6.71 -10.69 -4.03
N THR A 116 -7.07 -9.74 -4.91
CA THR A 116 -8.47 -9.37 -5.19
C THR A 116 -8.83 -9.61 -6.66
N PRO A 117 -10.13 -9.66 -7.00
CA PRO A 117 -10.57 -9.98 -8.36
C PRO A 117 -10.24 -8.91 -9.42
N SER A 118 -9.90 -7.69 -9.03
CA SER A 118 -9.52 -6.65 -9.97
C SER A 118 -8.76 -5.52 -9.25
N PRO A 119 -7.98 -4.70 -9.98
CA PRO A 119 -7.37 -3.51 -9.39
C PRO A 119 -8.39 -2.50 -8.85
N ALA A 120 -9.60 -2.44 -9.44
CA ALA A 120 -10.69 -1.61 -8.94
C ALA A 120 -11.22 -2.13 -7.59
N ASP A 121 -11.40 -3.45 -7.47
CA ASP A 121 -11.72 -4.08 -6.17
C ASP A 121 -10.60 -3.85 -5.17
N ALA A 122 -9.34 -3.95 -5.58
CA ALA A 122 -8.20 -3.73 -4.72
C ALA A 122 -8.20 -2.31 -4.12
N LEU A 123 -8.40 -1.31 -4.97
CA LEU A 123 -8.46 0.11 -4.57
C LEU A 123 -9.62 0.33 -3.58
N ARG A 124 -10.82 -0.15 -3.94
CA ARG A 124 -12.03 -0.03 -3.11
C ARG A 124 -11.85 -0.69 -1.75
N VAL A 125 -11.36 -1.93 -1.72
CA VAL A 125 -11.16 -2.68 -0.47
C VAL A 125 -10.07 -2.05 0.39
N ALA A 126 -8.94 -1.65 -0.20
CA ALA A 126 -7.86 -1.01 0.55
C ALA A 126 -8.31 0.33 1.16
N ASN A 127 -9.04 1.17 0.41
CA ASN A 127 -9.60 2.41 0.96
C ASN A 127 -10.61 2.10 2.09
N ALA A 128 -11.55 1.19 1.86
CA ALA A 128 -12.56 0.83 2.87
C ALA A 128 -11.95 0.30 4.18
N LEU A 129 -10.90 -0.52 4.10
CA LEU A 129 -10.22 -1.04 5.30
C LEU A 129 -9.37 0.03 5.98
N ASN A 130 -8.67 0.88 5.23
CA ASN A 130 -7.90 2.00 5.78
C ASN A 130 -8.82 2.95 6.54
N ASP A 131 -9.91 3.38 5.91
CA ASP A 131 -10.85 4.35 6.47
C ASP A 131 -11.63 3.78 7.66
N ARG A 132 -11.85 2.46 7.69
CA ARG A 132 -12.54 1.80 8.79
C ARG A 132 -11.68 1.65 10.05
N PHE A 133 -10.39 1.33 9.89
CA PHE A 133 -9.56 0.88 11.01
C PHE A 133 -8.45 1.86 11.39
N ALA A 134 -7.96 2.68 10.46
CA ALA A 134 -6.89 3.60 10.76
C ALA A 134 -7.43 4.89 11.40
N LEU A 135 -6.85 5.31 12.53
CA LEU A 135 -7.18 6.58 13.20
C LEU A 135 -6.81 7.80 12.35
N ASP A 136 -5.85 7.63 11.43
CA ASP A 136 -5.42 8.59 10.42
C ASP A 136 -6.05 8.32 9.03
N GLY A 137 -7.11 7.51 8.98
CA GLY A 137 -7.88 7.23 7.76
C GLY A 137 -8.82 8.36 7.37
N CYS A 138 -9.61 8.17 6.31
CA CYS A 138 -10.49 9.19 5.73
C CYS A 138 -9.73 10.50 5.40
N ASP A 139 -8.49 10.36 4.97
CA ASP A 139 -7.51 11.44 4.79
C ASP A 139 -6.89 11.36 3.39
N PRO A 140 -6.55 12.49 2.74
CA PRO A 140 -5.87 12.49 1.45
C PRO A 140 -4.64 11.58 1.38
N ASN A 141 -3.85 11.47 2.45
CA ASN A 141 -2.69 10.58 2.52
C ASN A 141 -3.09 9.10 2.43
N GLY A 142 -4.25 8.74 2.97
CA GLY A 142 -4.81 7.40 2.86
C GLY A 142 -5.11 7.04 1.40
N TYR A 143 -5.92 7.87 0.73
CA TYR A 143 -6.31 7.66 -0.67
C TYR A 143 -5.09 7.64 -1.60
N VAL A 144 -4.19 8.61 -1.46
CA VAL A 144 -2.98 8.71 -2.29
C VAL A 144 -2.00 7.59 -1.99
N GLY A 145 -1.85 7.17 -0.73
CA GLY A 145 -1.01 6.04 -0.35
C GLY A 145 -1.52 4.71 -0.91
N VAL A 146 -2.83 4.50 -0.90
CA VAL A 146 -3.48 3.32 -1.51
C VAL A 146 -3.35 3.37 -3.03
N ALA A 147 -3.63 4.51 -3.67
CA ALA A 147 -3.47 4.68 -5.12
C ALA A 147 -2.01 4.52 -5.57
N TRP A 148 -1.04 4.99 -4.80
CA TRP A 148 0.39 4.73 -5.03
C TRP A 148 0.69 3.23 -5.00
N ALA A 149 0.16 2.52 -4.00
CA ALA A 149 0.46 1.12 -3.80
C ALA A 149 -0.20 0.20 -4.85
N VAL A 150 -1.47 0.45 -5.16
CA VAL A 150 -2.33 -0.38 -6.03
C VAL A 150 -2.22 0.03 -7.50
N ALA A 151 -2.05 1.33 -7.76
CA ALA A 151 -2.18 1.90 -9.10
C ALA A 151 -0.95 2.76 -9.49
N GLY A 152 0.14 2.73 -8.74
CA GLY A 152 1.38 3.41 -9.14
C GLY A 152 1.26 4.93 -9.29
N LEU A 153 0.26 5.56 -8.66
CA LEU A 153 0.15 7.02 -8.59
C LEU A 153 1.44 7.59 -7.98
N HIS A 154 2.06 8.58 -8.62
CA HIS A 154 3.31 9.19 -8.18
C HIS A 154 4.50 8.21 -8.05
N ASP A 155 4.46 7.06 -8.73
CA ASP A 155 5.57 6.11 -8.83
C ASP A 155 6.03 5.92 -10.29
N ASN A 156 7.17 5.25 -10.46
CA ASN A 156 7.68 4.83 -11.76
C ASN A 156 7.18 3.42 -12.13
N ALA A 157 7.26 3.07 -13.41
CA ALA A 157 7.09 1.71 -13.88
C ALA A 157 8.28 0.81 -13.47
N TRP A 158 7.99 -0.42 -13.05
CA TRP A 158 8.97 -1.42 -12.63
C TRP A 158 8.98 -2.64 -13.57
N LYS A 159 9.85 -3.62 -13.25
CA LYS A 159 9.87 -4.90 -13.97
C LYS A 159 8.48 -5.54 -13.96
N GLU A 160 7.99 -5.82 -15.16
CA GLU A 160 6.69 -6.43 -15.42
C GLU A 160 6.55 -7.82 -14.80
N ARG A 161 5.36 -8.10 -14.26
CA ARG A 161 4.99 -9.34 -13.57
C ARG A 161 3.53 -9.66 -13.88
N ALA A 162 3.20 -10.94 -13.84
CA ALA A 162 1.80 -11.36 -13.86
C ALA A 162 1.01 -10.69 -12.71
N VAL A 163 -0.28 -10.45 -12.94
CA VAL A 163 -1.26 -9.80 -12.05
C VAL A 163 -0.99 -8.31 -11.83
N THR A 164 0.19 -7.92 -11.35
CA THR A 164 0.47 -6.53 -10.96
C THR A 164 1.05 -5.67 -12.09
N GLY A 165 1.38 -6.28 -13.23
CA GLY A 165 2.06 -5.61 -14.34
C GLY A 165 3.34 -4.92 -13.89
N LYS A 166 3.47 -3.64 -14.25
CA LYS A 166 4.63 -2.79 -13.93
C LYS A 166 4.47 -2.02 -12.61
N VAL A 167 3.40 -2.21 -11.85
CA VAL A 167 3.27 -1.62 -10.52
C VAL A 167 4.35 -2.19 -9.59
N ARG A 168 4.98 -1.35 -8.77
CA ARG A 168 6.07 -1.76 -7.88
C ARG A 168 5.66 -2.96 -7.03
N TYR A 169 6.44 -4.04 -7.11
CA TYR A 169 6.17 -5.28 -6.37
C TYR A 169 6.88 -5.32 -5.01
N MET A 170 6.20 -5.91 -4.01
CA MET A 170 6.77 -6.25 -2.70
C MET A 170 6.42 -7.70 -2.32
N ASN A 171 7.36 -8.41 -1.69
CA ASN A 171 7.15 -9.78 -1.21
C ASN A 171 7.74 -10.02 0.18
N LEU A 172 7.30 -11.11 0.81
CA LEU A 172 7.72 -11.52 2.14
C LEU A 172 9.24 -11.68 2.26
N ALA A 173 9.87 -12.32 1.29
CA ALA A 173 11.33 -12.48 1.25
C ALA A 173 12.07 -11.11 1.24
N GLY A 174 11.51 -10.10 0.56
CA GLY A 174 12.02 -8.74 0.57
C GLY A 174 11.86 -8.04 1.91
N CYS A 175 10.76 -8.29 2.62
CA CYS A 175 10.53 -7.78 3.97
C CYS A 175 11.50 -8.40 4.98
N ARG A 176 11.72 -9.72 4.92
CA ARG A 176 12.68 -10.44 5.78
C ARG A 176 14.13 -9.95 5.66
N ARG A 177 14.51 -9.36 4.53
CA ARG A 177 15.83 -8.73 4.35
C ARG A 177 15.94 -7.34 4.99
N LYS A 178 14.82 -6.72 5.38
CA LYS A 178 14.76 -5.35 5.90
C LYS A 178 14.54 -5.28 7.41
N PHE A 179 13.79 -6.23 7.98
CA PHE A 179 13.52 -6.28 9.41
C PHE A 179 13.15 -7.71 9.85
N ASP A 180 13.12 -7.92 11.17
CA ASP A 180 12.70 -9.19 11.77
C ASP A 180 11.18 -9.36 11.68
N VAL A 181 10.76 -10.09 10.66
CA VAL A 181 9.35 -10.37 10.37
C VAL A 181 8.73 -11.25 11.46
N ASP A 182 9.46 -12.24 11.97
CA ASP A 182 8.91 -13.19 12.92
C ASP A 182 8.70 -12.52 14.28
N ALA A 183 9.64 -11.66 14.70
CA ALA A 183 9.47 -10.82 15.89
C ALA A 183 8.26 -9.87 15.76
N PHE A 184 8.07 -9.25 14.60
CA PHE A 184 6.91 -8.38 14.36
C PHE A 184 5.59 -9.15 14.45
N VAL A 185 5.49 -10.31 13.79
CA VAL A 185 4.30 -11.16 13.83
C VAL A 185 3.98 -11.61 15.26
N ALA A 186 4.99 -12.06 16.01
CA ALA A 186 4.82 -12.48 17.40
C ALA A 186 4.36 -11.32 18.30
N MET A 187 4.94 -10.13 18.11
CA MET A 187 4.58 -8.92 18.86
C MET A 187 3.11 -8.53 18.64
N VAL A 188 2.65 -8.47 17.38
CA VAL A 188 1.26 -8.12 17.08
C VAL A 188 0.29 -9.18 17.59
N ALA A 189 0.60 -10.48 17.43
CA ALA A 189 -0.25 -11.55 17.91
C ALA A 189 -0.47 -11.48 19.44
N SER A 190 0.60 -11.18 20.19
CA SER A 190 0.52 -10.92 21.63
C SER A 190 -0.40 -9.74 21.96
N SER A 191 -0.21 -8.60 21.28
CA SER A 191 -1.04 -7.39 21.49
C SER A 191 -2.51 -7.60 21.11
N ALA A 192 -2.77 -8.42 20.09
CA ALA A 192 -4.13 -8.71 19.60
C ALA A 192 -4.84 -9.82 20.38
N GLY A 193 -4.16 -10.51 21.30
CA GLY A 193 -4.71 -11.68 21.98
C GLY A 193 -4.99 -12.87 21.05
N VAL A 194 -4.27 -12.96 19.93
CA VAL A 194 -4.41 -14.02 18.92
C VAL A 194 -3.25 -15.00 19.05
N SER A 195 -3.50 -16.31 18.92
CA SER A 195 -2.42 -17.29 18.90
C SER A 195 -1.68 -17.25 17.56
N VAL A 196 -0.35 -17.22 17.58
CA VAL A 196 0.45 -17.40 16.36
C VAL A 196 0.32 -18.86 15.94
N ALA A 197 -0.34 -19.15 14.82
CA ALA A 197 -0.27 -20.49 14.25
C ALA A 197 1.17 -20.73 13.78
N GLY A 198 1.85 -21.71 14.38
CA GLY A 198 3.21 -22.07 14.00
C GLY A 198 3.27 -22.45 12.54
N SER A 199 4.22 -21.91 11.79
CA SER A 199 4.47 -22.30 10.42
C SER A 199 4.90 -23.76 10.39
N ALA A 200 3.99 -24.67 10.03
CA ALA A 200 4.40 -25.97 9.53
C ALA A 200 5.07 -25.71 8.17
N ALA A 201 6.38 -25.92 8.10
CA ALA A 201 7.07 -26.01 6.82
C ALA A 201 6.42 -27.14 6.00
N PRO A 202 6.17 -26.95 4.70
CA PRO A 202 5.83 -28.08 3.85
C PRO A 202 7.04 -29.03 3.78
N GLU A 203 6.80 -30.32 3.94
CA GLU A 203 7.77 -31.38 3.62
C GLU A 203 8.24 -31.32 2.16
#